data_AF-A0A330C0V3-F1
#
_entry.id   AF-A0A330C0V3-F1
#
_cell.length_a   1.000
_cell.length_b   1.000
_cell.length_c   1.000
_cell.angle_alpha   90.00
_cell.angle_beta   90.00
_cell.angle_gamma   90.00
#
_symmetry.space_group_name_H-M   'P 1'
#
loop_
_entity.id
_entity.type
_entity.pdbx_description
1 polymer ?
#
loop_
_entity_poly.entity_id
_entity_poly.type
_entity_poly.pdbx_seq_one_letter_code
_entity_poly.pdbx_strand_id
1 'polypeptide(L)'
;MESYSQNSNKLDFQHEARILNGIWLITALGLVTTAGLAWGAKYLEITATKYDSPQMYVAIGLLLLSMYGLSKDINKINTAIAGVIYLFLISLVAIVVASLAPVSAIIVVFSTAGSMFLISMLAGLLFKFDPGSHRFIIMMTLTGLALVIIVNATLMSERPIWVISCLMIVLWSGIISHGRNKLLELTGKSHSEELWSSVRCAFIGALTLYYYFIGFFGILAAIAITLVWQRHTRFFH
;
A
#
# COMPACT_ATOMS: atom_id res chain seq x y z
N MET A 1 -35.16 22.04 12.61
CA MET A 1 -34.15 21.13 13.22
C MET A 1 -33.68 20.06 12.24
N GLU A 2 -34.55 19.43 11.44
CA GLU A 2 -34.14 18.43 10.43
C GLU A 2 -33.21 18.96 9.33
N SER A 3 -33.40 20.18 8.80
CA SER A 3 -32.51 20.71 7.75
C SER A 3 -31.09 21.03 8.25
N TYR A 4 -30.94 21.38 9.53
CA TYR A 4 -29.64 21.65 10.15
C TYR A 4 -28.88 20.34 10.39
N SER A 5 -29.59 19.30 10.86
CA SER A 5 -29.07 17.94 11.01
C SER A 5 -28.68 17.29 9.66
N GLN A 6 -29.47 17.49 8.60
CA GLN A 6 -29.14 16.98 7.27
C GLN A 6 -27.92 17.69 6.67
N ASN A 7 -27.77 19.00 6.91
CA ASN A 7 -26.62 19.75 6.43
C ASN A 7 -25.33 19.39 7.18
N SER A 8 -25.38 19.17 8.50
CA SER A 8 -24.20 18.73 9.26
C SER A 8 -23.71 17.36 8.77
N ASN A 9 -24.61 16.37 8.70
CA ASN A 9 -24.27 15.02 8.24
C ASN A 9 -23.69 14.99 6.82
N LYS A 10 -24.18 15.88 5.94
CA LYS A 10 -23.67 16.01 4.57
C LYS A 10 -22.28 16.63 4.52
N LEU A 11 -22.01 17.62 5.39
CA LEU A 11 -20.70 18.26 5.48
C LEU A 11 -19.64 17.29 6.02
N ASP A 12 -20.01 16.50 7.03
CA ASP A 12 -19.14 15.52 7.69
C ASP A 12 -18.75 14.42 6.70
N PHE A 13 -19.73 13.88 5.98
CA PHE A 13 -19.49 12.90 4.92
C PHE A 13 -18.57 13.43 3.80
N GLN A 14 -18.74 14.68 3.38
CA GLN A 14 -17.86 15.29 2.38
C GLN A 14 -16.43 15.48 2.89
N HIS A 15 -16.26 15.78 4.17
CA HIS A 15 -14.95 15.93 4.80
C HIS A 15 -14.23 14.59 4.91
N GLU A 16 -14.90 13.55 5.41
CA GLU A 16 -14.36 12.20 5.51
C GLU A 16 -13.96 11.65 4.13
N ALA A 17 -14.82 11.83 3.12
CA ALA A 17 -14.52 11.41 1.76
C ALA A 17 -13.27 12.11 1.19
N ARG A 18 -13.03 13.38 1.52
CA ARG A 18 -11.80 14.10 1.12
C ARG A 18 -10.56 13.51 1.78
N ILE A 19 -10.61 13.20 3.07
CA ILE A 19 -9.48 12.59 3.78
C ILE A 19 -9.19 11.20 3.21
N LEU A 20 -10.22 10.37 3.00
CA LEU A 20 -10.08 9.04 2.40
C LEU A 20 -9.48 9.11 0.99
N ASN A 21 -9.95 10.03 0.15
CA ASN A 21 -9.35 10.26 -1.17
C ASN A 21 -7.88 10.69 -1.09
N GLY A 22 -7.51 11.49 -0.09
CA GLY A 22 -6.12 11.81 0.22
C GLY A 22 -5.31 10.57 0.62
N ILE A 23 -5.86 9.70 1.46
CA ILE A 23 -5.26 8.42 1.86
C ILE A 23 -4.95 7.57 0.62
N TRP A 24 -5.95 7.36 -0.25
CA TRP A 24 -5.80 6.55 -1.46
C TRP A 24 -4.74 7.13 -2.40
N LEU A 25 -4.70 8.45 -2.57
CA LEU A 25 -3.73 9.13 -3.42
C LEU A 25 -2.30 9.02 -2.87
N ILE A 26 -2.10 9.28 -1.57
CA ILE A 26 -0.78 9.19 -0.94
C ILE A 26 -0.27 7.75 -1.02
N THR A 27 -1.12 6.75 -0.77
CA THR A 27 -0.76 5.33 -0.93
C THR A 27 -0.38 4.99 -2.38
N ALA A 28 -1.14 5.49 -3.37
CA ALA A 28 -0.82 5.29 -4.78
C ALA A 28 0.57 5.86 -5.13
N LEU A 29 0.83 7.11 -4.72
CA LEU A 29 2.10 7.78 -4.94
C LEU A 29 3.25 7.06 -4.22
N GLY A 30 3.04 6.59 -2.99
CA GLY A 30 4.04 5.84 -2.25
C GLY A 30 4.45 4.55 -2.97
N LEU A 31 3.48 3.77 -3.47
CA LEU A 31 3.77 2.53 -4.19
C LEU A 31 4.52 2.78 -5.50
N VAL A 32 4.08 3.76 -6.31
CA VAL A 32 4.77 4.11 -7.56
C VAL A 32 6.16 4.66 -7.29
N THR A 33 6.33 5.47 -6.23
CA THR A 33 7.64 6.00 -5.84
C THR A 33 8.57 4.87 -5.40
N THR A 34 8.09 3.88 -4.67
CA THR A 34 8.89 2.70 -4.28
C THR A 34 9.37 1.91 -5.51
N ALA A 35 8.53 1.73 -6.53
CA ALA A 35 8.94 1.15 -7.80
C ALA A 35 10.02 1.98 -8.50
N GLY A 36 9.84 3.32 -8.53
CA GLY A 36 10.81 4.25 -9.11
C GLY A 36 12.15 4.27 -8.38
N LEU A 37 12.13 4.21 -7.04
CA LEU A 37 13.33 4.11 -6.20
C LEU A 37 14.05 2.78 -6.41
N ALA A 38 13.33 1.66 -6.49
CA ALA A 38 13.92 0.35 -6.78
C ALA A 38 14.57 0.33 -8.18
N TRP A 39 13.92 0.96 -9.17
CA TRP A 39 14.48 1.13 -10.51
C TRP A 39 15.74 2.01 -10.49
N GLY A 40 15.70 3.18 -9.84
CA GLY A 40 16.84 4.09 -9.73
C GLY A 40 18.04 3.45 -9.00
N ALA A 41 17.77 2.68 -7.95
CA ALA A 41 18.80 1.96 -7.21
C ALA A 41 19.49 0.89 -8.06
N LYS A 42 18.77 0.27 -9.01
CA LYS A 42 19.35 -0.62 -10.04
C LYS A 42 20.27 0.12 -11.00
N TYR A 43 19.87 1.30 -11.47
CA TYR A 43 20.68 2.09 -12.42
C TYR A 43 21.96 2.62 -11.80
N LEU A 44 21.95 2.94 -10.51
CA LEU A 44 23.11 3.43 -9.77
C LEU A 44 24.03 2.32 -9.24
N GLU A 45 23.74 1.05 -9.55
CA GLU A 45 24.42 -0.16 -9.01
C GLU A 45 24.46 -0.24 -7.47
N ILE A 46 23.67 0.58 -6.77
CA ILE A 46 23.55 0.57 -5.31
C ILE A 46 22.94 -0.75 -4.83
N THR A 47 22.14 -1.41 -5.68
CA THR A 47 21.49 -2.71 -5.38
C THR A 47 22.35 -3.94 -5.69
N ALA A 48 23.67 -3.86 -5.49
CA ALA A 48 24.48 -5.06 -5.33
C ALA A 48 24.30 -5.71 -3.93
N THR A 49 23.14 -5.56 -3.29
CA THR A 49 22.82 -6.26 -2.05
C THR A 49 22.48 -7.70 -2.36
N LYS A 50 23.52 -8.53 -2.38
CA LYS A 50 23.41 -9.99 -2.43
C LYS A 50 22.44 -10.44 -1.33
N TYR A 51 21.52 -11.35 -1.70
CA TYR A 51 20.72 -12.12 -0.75
C TYR A 51 21.69 -12.68 0.30
N ASP A 52 21.40 -12.46 1.60
CA ASP A 52 22.28 -12.76 2.75
C ASP A 52 23.36 -11.71 3.09
N SER A 53 23.10 -10.43 2.82
CA SER A 53 23.95 -9.32 3.32
C SER A 53 23.51 -8.81 4.70
N PRO A 54 24.44 -8.41 5.60
CA PRO A 54 24.09 -7.84 6.90
C PRO A 54 23.13 -6.65 6.83
N GLN A 55 23.20 -5.89 5.73
CA GLN A 55 22.35 -4.73 5.47
C GLN A 55 20.86 -5.10 5.33
N MET A 56 20.55 -6.29 4.78
CA MET A 56 19.18 -6.77 4.62
C MET A 56 18.52 -7.09 5.97
N TYR A 57 19.23 -7.78 6.87
CA TYR A 57 18.71 -8.10 8.21
C TYR A 57 18.49 -6.84 9.05
N VAL A 58 19.40 -5.87 8.93
CA VAL A 58 19.24 -4.55 9.57
C VAL A 58 18.02 -3.82 8.99
N ALA A 59 17.82 -3.84 7.67
CA ALA A 59 16.68 -3.19 7.04
C ALA A 59 15.34 -3.84 7.41
N ILE A 60 15.27 -5.18 7.48
CA ILE A 60 14.07 -5.90 7.97
C ILE A 60 13.80 -5.57 9.44
N GLY A 61 14.83 -5.61 10.29
CA GLY A 61 14.72 -5.26 11.71
C GLY A 61 14.25 -3.81 11.90
N LEU A 62 14.75 -2.88 11.09
CA LEU A 62 14.36 -1.47 11.11
C LEU A 62 12.92 -1.26 10.62
N LEU A 63 12.49 -2.03 9.62
CA LEU A 63 11.13 -1.98 9.09
C LEU A 63 10.13 -2.48 10.14
N LEU A 64 10.41 -3.60 10.81
CA LEU A 64 9.61 -4.11 11.93
C LEU A 64 9.62 -3.15 13.14
N LEU A 65 10.77 -2.55 13.47
CA LEU A 65 10.89 -1.56 14.54
C LEU A 65 10.08 -0.30 14.23
N SER A 66 10.07 0.14 12.97
CA SER A 66 9.28 1.31 12.54
C SER A 66 7.77 1.06 12.70
N MET A 67 7.30 -0.16 12.44
CA MET A 67 5.90 -0.55 12.62
C MET A 67 5.48 -0.48 14.09
N TYR A 68 6.35 -0.95 15.00
CA TYR A 68 6.07 -0.94 16.43
C TYR A 68 6.22 0.47 17.05
N GLY A 69 7.25 1.22 16.65
CA GLY A 69 7.55 2.55 17.17
C GLY A 69 6.49 3.59 16.80
N LEU A 70 5.96 3.58 15.57
CA LEU A 70 4.98 4.58 15.14
C LEU A 70 3.61 4.43 15.77
N SER A 71 3.22 3.20 16.17
CA SER A 71 1.94 2.98 16.85
C SER A 71 1.88 3.61 18.25
N LYS A 72 3.02 3.92 18.87
CA LYS A 72 3.09 4.38 20.26
C LYS A 72 3.07 5.91 20.42
N ASP A 73 3.56 6.64 19.42
CA ASP A 73 3.69 8.11 19.45
C ASP A 73 2.85 8.84 18.39
N ILE A 74 1.93 8.14 17.69
CA ILE A 74 1.17 8.69 16.55
C ILE A 74 0.43 10.00 16.87
N ASN A 75 0.00 10.19 18.12
CA ASN A 75 -0.73 11.38 18.59
C ASN A 75 0.18 12.63 18.73
N LYS A 76 1.51 12.47 18.75
CA LYS A 76 2.49 13.57 18.88
C LYS A 76 3.09 14.00 17.54
N ILE A 77 2.76 13.31 16.45
CA ILE A 77 3.42 13.49 15.15
C ILE A 77 2.75 14.65 14.39
N ASN A 78 3.53 15.67 14.03
CA ASN A 78 3.10 16.73 13.13
C ASN A 78 3.04 16.24 11.66
N THR A 79 2.27 16.90 10.79
CA THR A 79 2.13 16.60 9.36
C THR A 79 3.47 16.47 8.65
N ALA A 80 4.40 17.41 8.92
CA ALA A 80 5.74 17.40 8.33
C ALA A 80 6.53 16.15 8.74
N ILE A 81 6.47 15.78 10.03
CA ILE A 81 7.16 14.60 10.57
C ILE A 81 6.54 13.32 9.99
N ALA A 82 5.21 13.24 9.88
CA ALA A 82 4.53 12.11 9.25
C ALA A 82 4.95 11.94 7.78
N GLY A 83 5.08 13.05 7.03
CA GLY A 83 5.59 13.03 5.66
C GLY A 83 7.04 12.55 5.56
N VAL A 84 7.93 13.04 6.42
CA VAL A 84 9.34 12.59 6.47
C VAL A 84 9.44 11.09 6.79
N ILE A 85 8.67 10.62 7.78
CA ILE A 85 8.61 9.20 8.12
C ILE A 85 8.11 8.39 6.92
N TYR A 86 7.08 8.87 6.22
CA TYR A 86 6.56 8.20 5.03
C TYR A 86 7.63 8.08 3.94
N LEU A 87 8.36 9.17 3.65
CA LEU A 87 9.46 9.19 2.68
C LEU A 87 10.64 8.27 3.07
N PHE A 88 10.98 8.25 4.36
CA PHE A 88 11.98 7.33 4.89
C PHE A 88 11.54 5.88 4.71
N LEU A 89 10.27 5.59 4.99
CA LEU A 89 9.71 4.25 4.89
C LEU A 89 9.66 3.73 3.46
N ILE A 90 9.19 4.54 2.49
CA ILE A 90 9.18 4.12 1.07
C ILE A 90 10.60 3.81 0.59
N SER A 91 11.60 4.57 1.04
CA SER A 91 13.01 4.37 0.67
C SER A 91 13.56 3.09 1.27
N LEU A 92 13.31 2.85 2.56
CA LEU A 92 13.72 1.61 3.24
C LEU A 92 13.09 0.38 2.58
N VAL A 93 11.80 0.46 2.24
CA VAL A 93 11.06 -0.62 1.59
C VAL A 93 11.57 -0.89 0.18
N ALA A 94 11.91 0.15 -0.58
CA ALA A 94 12.50 -0.01 -1.91
C ALA A 94 13.79 -0.84 -1.83
N ILE A 95 14.66 -0.59 -0.85
CA ILE A 95 15.91 -1.34 -0.63
C ILE A 95 15.63 -2.78 -0.22
N VAL A 96 14.73 -3.00 0.75
CA VAL A 96 14.37 -4.35 1.23
C VAL A 96 13.79 -5.19 0.10
N VAL A 97 12.82 -4.62 -0.63
CA VAL A 97 12.13 -5.34 -1.70
C VAL A 97 13.05 -5.59 -2.90
N ALA A 98 13.93 -4.64 -3.24
CA ALA A 98 14.99 -4.82 -4.25
C ALA A 98 15.97 -5.95 -3.92
N SER A 99 16.15 -6.25 -2.64
CA SER A 99 17.01 -7.36 -2.18
C SER A 99 16.29 -8.72 -2.17
N LEU A 100 14.95 -8.71 -2.12
CA LEU A 100 14.12 -9.91 -2.01
C LEU A 100 13.60 -10.43 -3.37
N ALA A 101 13.41 -9.52 -4.33
CA ALA A 101 12.79 -9.83 -5.61
C ALA A 101 13.50 -9.13 -6.76
N PRO A 102 13.44 -9.69 -7.99
CA PRO A 102 14.00 -9.01 -9.15
C PRO A 102 13.30 -7.67 -9.38
N VAL A 103 14.08 -6.62 -9.66
CA VAL A 103 13.59 -5.24 -9.80
C VAL A 103 12.47 -5.12 -10.85
N SER A 104 12.49 -5.93 -11.90
CA SER A 104 11.40 -5.99 -12.89
C SER A 104 10.07 -6.41 -12.26
N ALA A 105 10.06 -7.41 -11.39
CA ALA A 105 8.85 -7.85 -10.70
C ALA A 105 8.34 -6.78 -9.72
N ILE A 106 9.27 -6.08 -9.04
CA ILE A 106 8.92 -4.98 -8.13
C ILE A 106 8.21 -3.87 -8.89
N ILE A 107 8.80 -3.42 -9.99
CA ILE A 107 8.20 -2.37 -10.84
C ILE A 107 6.79 -2.79 -11.26
N VAL A 108 6.64 -4.01 -11.78
CA VAL A 108 5.33 -4.49 -12.24
C VAL A 108 4.32 -4.54 -11.10
N VAL A 109 4.65 -5.15 -9.96
CA VAL A 109 3.70 -5.32 -8.84
C VAL A 109 3.35 -3.98 -8.19
N PHE A 110 4.35 -3.16 -7.85
CA PHE A 110 4.14 -1.89 -7.16
C PHE A 110 3.50 -0.83 -8.06
N SER A 111 3.89 -0.73 -9.33
CA SER A 111 3.25 0.19 -10.26
C SER A 111 1.82 -0.24 -10.61
N THR A 112 1.54 -1.54 -10.73
CA THR A 112 0.16 -2.03 -10.95
C THR A 112 -0.73 -1.75 -9.73
N ALA A 113 -0.23 -2.03 -8.52
CA ALA A 113 -0.95 -1.73 -7.28
C ALA A 113 -1.17 -0.21 -7.10
N GLY A 114 -0.14 0.61 -7.34
CA GLY A 114 -0.26 2.07 -7.32
C GLY A 114 -1.28 2.59 -8.34
N SER A 115 -1.27 2.05 -9.55
CA SER A 115 -2.23 2.39 -10.60
C SER A 115 -3.66 1.99 -10.23
N MET A 116 -3.85 0.83 -9.59
CA MET A 116 -5.14 0.38 -9.06
C MET A 116 -5.70 1.40 -8.07
N PHE A 117 -4.91 1.85 -7.10
CA PHE A 117 -5.33 2.87 -6.14
C PHE A 117 -5.64 4.21 -6.81
N LEU A 118 -4.79 4.64 -7.75
CA LEU A 118 -4.96 5.91 -8.45
C LEU A 118 -6.21 5.93 -9.33
N ILE A 119 -6.40 4.91 -10.17
CA ILE A 119 -7.55 4.81 -11.07
C ILE A 119 -8.85 4.67 -10.26
N SER A 120 -8.84 3.90 -9.18
CA SER A 120 -10.03 3.74 -8.33
C SER A 120 -10.37 5.03 -7.58
N MET A 121 -9.36 5.77 -7.10
CA MET A 121 -9.57 7.09 -6.50
C MET A 121 -10.15 8.10 -7.52
N LEU A 122 -9.60 8.15 -8.74
CA LEU A 122 -10.12 8.99 -9.81
C LEU A 122 -11.55 8.60 -10.22
N ALA A 123 -11.83 7.30 -10.35
CA ALA A 123 -13.17 6.79 -10.60
C ALA A 123 -14.13 7.15 -9.46
N GLY A 124 -13.69 7.07 -8.21
CA GLY A 124 -14.44 7.50 -7.03
C GLY A 124 -14.83 8.98 -7.09
N LEU A 125 -13.90 9.84 -7.48
CA LEU A 125 -14.15 11.27 -7.66
C LEU A 125 -15.10 11.56 -8.84
N LEU A 126 -14.90 10.91 -9.98
CA LEU A 126 -15.69 11.14 -11.21
C LEU A 126 -17.14 10.66 -11.06
N PHE A 127 -17.34 9.46 -10.51
CA PHE A 127 -18.65 8.87 -10.33
C PHE A 127 -19.29 9.18 -8.98
N LYS A 128 -18.62 10.01 -8.15
CA LYS A 128 -19.06 10.37 -6.78
C LYS A 128 -19.34 9.16 -5.90
N PHE A 129 -18.55 8.09 -6.07
CA PHE A 129 -18.64 6.94 -5.17
C PHE A 129 -18.07 7.32 -3.81
N ASP A 130 -18.71 6.79 -2.77
CA ASP A 130 -18.22 6.89 -1.41
C ASP A 130 -16.90 6.09 -1.25
N PRO A 131 -15.74 6.75 -1.06
CA PRO A 131 -14.46 6.08 -0.93
C PRO A 131 -14.35 5.24 0.36
N GLY A 132 -15.25 5.45 1.31
CA GLY A 132 -15.34 4.69 2.55
C GLY A 132 -16.26 3.48 2.47
N SER A 133 -16.93 3.25 1.35
CA SER A 133 -17.92 2.18 1.22
C SER A 133 -17.32 0.82 0.86
N HIS A 134 -18.01 -0.26 1.22
CA HIS A 134 -17.68 -1.61 0.71
C HIS A 134 -17.76 -1.69 -0.82
N ARG A 135 -18.65 -0.89 -1.43
CA ARG A 135 -18.83 -0.83 -2.89
C ARG A 135 -17.58 -0.27 -3.57
N PHE A 136 -16.91 0.69 -2.94
CA PHE A 136 -15.65 1.22 -3.44
C PHE A 136 -14.54 0.18 -3.44
N ILE A 137 -14.44 -0.66 -2.40
CA ILE A 137 -13.46 -1.75 -2.35
C ILE A 137 -13.72 -2.78 -3.47
N ILE A 138 -14.98 -3.12 -3.74
CA ILE A 138 -15.35 -4.01 -4.86
C ILE A 138 -14.93 -3.38 -6.19
N MET A 139 -15.26 -2.10 -6.43
CA MET A 139 -14.86 -1.38 -7.64
C MET A 139 -13.34 -1.32 -7.80
N MET A 140 -12.62 -1.09 -6.71
CA MET A 140 -11.18 -1.08 -6.69
C MET A 140 -10.59 -2.46 -7.01
N THR A 141 -11.20 -3.53 -6.49
CA THR A 141 -10.82 -4.92 -6.80
C THR A 141 -10.99 -5.22 -8.29
N LEU A 142 -12.14 -4.82 -8.87
CA LEU A 142 -12.42 -5.00 -10.30
C LEU A 142 -11.42 -4.23 -11.17
N THR A 143 -11.09 -3.00 -10.78
CA THR A 143 -10.07 -2.18 -11.45
C THR A 143 -8.70 -2.85 -11.36
N GLY A 144 -8.33 -3.39 -10.20
CA GLY A 144 -7.10 -4.15 -10.00
C GLY A 144 -7.03 -5.41 -10.86
N LEU A 145 -8.12 -6.18 -10.96
CA LEU A 145 -8.21 -7.36 -11.82
C LEU A 145 -8.07 -6.99 -13.30
N ALA A 146 -8.74 -5.93 -13.74
CA ALA A 146 -8.63 -5.44 -15.10
C ALA A 146 -7.18 -5.03 -15.43
N LEU A 147 -6.50 -4.31 -14.53
CA LEU A 147 -5.10 -3.94 -14.71
C LEU A 147 -4.18 -5.16 -14.77
N VAL A 148 -4.36 -6.13 -13.87
CA VAL A 148 -3.56 -7.36 -13.88
C VAL A 148 -3.75 -8.14 -15.18
N ILE A 149 -4.97 -8.21 -15.71
CA ILE A 149 -5.25 -8.84 -17.00
C ILE A 149 -4.49 -8.13 -18.13
N ILE A 150 -4.55 -6.79 -18.16
CA ILE A 150 -3.84 -5.99 -19.17
C ILE A 150 -2.33 -6.19 -19.06
N VAL A 151 -1.77 -6.09 -17.85
CA VAL A 151 -0.32 -6.22 -17.59
C VAL A 151 0.18 -7.63 -17.92
N ASN A 152 -0.56 -8.67 -17.55
CA ASN A 152 -0.16 -10.03 -17.86
C ASN A 152 -0.27 -10.35 -19.36
N ALA A 153 -1.25 -9.75 -20.05
CA ALA A 153 -1.37 -9.85 -21.50
C ALA A 153 -0.21 -9.13 -22.22
N THR A 154 0.16 -7.92 -21.79
CA THR A 154 1.27 -7.16 -22.40
C THR A 154 2.62 -7.81 -22.16
N LEU A 155 2.81 -8.45 -21.01
CA LEU A 155 4.04 -9.18 -20.67
C LEU A 155 4.07 -10.62 -21.19
N MET A 156 3.02 -11.08 -21.89
CA MET A 156 2.88 -12.48 -22.35
C MET A 156 3.16 -13.50 -21.23
N SER A 157 2.62 -13.22 -20.05
CA SER A 157 2.94 -13.96 -18.83
C SER A 157 2.47 -15.41 -18.88
N GLU A 158 3.23 -16.30 -18.24
CA GLU A 158 2.90 -17.73 -18.15
C GLU A 158 1.63 -17.97 -17.30
N ARG A 159 0.91 -19.07 -17.58
CA ARG A 159 -0.31 -19.47 -16.86
C ARG A 159 -0.24 -19.38 -15.32
N PRO A 160 0.83 -19.82 -14.63
CA PRO A 160 0.92 -19.67 -13.17
C PRO A 160 0.94 -18.21 -12.70
N ILE A 161 1.59 -17.31 -13.46
CA ILE A 161 1.66 -15.87 -13.12
C ILE A 161 0.26 -15.27 -13.17
N TRP A 162 -0.55 -15.61 -14.18
CA TRP A 162 -1.94 -15.17 -14.28
C TRP A 162 -2.76 -15.49 -13.04
N VAL A 163 -2.68 -16.75 -12.57
CA VAL A 163 -3.43 -17.21 -11.39
C VAL A 163 -2.96 -16.48 -10.14
N ILE A 164 -1.65 -16.38 -9.93
CA ILE A 164 -1.06 -15.73 -8.76
C ILE A 164 -1.42 -14.24 -8.73
N SER A 165 -1.30 -13.52 -9.85
CA SER A 165 -1.62 -12.09 -9.90
C SER A 165 -3.10 -11.82 -9.62
N CYS A 166 -4.02 -12.63 -10.15
CA CYS A 166 -5.45 -12.49 -9.84
C CYS A 166 -5.73 -12.79 -8.36
N LEU A 167 -5.14 -13.85 -7.82
CA LEU A 167 -5.27 -14.21 -6.40
C LEU A 167 -4.75 -13.08 -5.51
N MET A 168 -3.62 -12.47 -5.87
CA MET A 168 -3.04 -11.35 -5.13
C MET A 168 -4.02 -10.18 -5.02
N ILE A 169 -4.68 -9.77 -6.11
CA ILE A 169 -5.64 -8.66 -6.09
C ILE A 169 -6.83 -8.97 -5.18
N VAL A 170 -7.35 -10.20 -5.22
CA VAL A 170 -8.49 -10.62 -4.40
C VAL A 170 -8.12 -10.65 -2.92
N LEU A 171 -6.99 -11.29 -2.57
CA LEU A 171 -6.51 -11.37 -1.19
C LEU A 171 -6.19 -9.98 -0.63
N TRP A 172 -5.49 -9.16 -1.41
CA TRP A 172 -5.15 -7.79 -1.05
C TRP A 172 -6.40 -6.95 -0.76
N SER A 173 -7.40 -7.04 -1.64
CA SER A 173 -8.66 -6.32 -1.46
C SER A 173 -9.43 -6.79 -0.23
N GLY A 174 -9.36 -8.08 0.12
CA GLY A 174 -9.89 -8.61 1.37
C GLY A 174 -9.24 -8.01 2.61
N ILE A 175 -7.91 -7.86 2.61
CA ILE A 175 -7.16 -7.21 3.71
C ILE A 175 -7.59 -5.75 3.85
N ILE A 176 -7.70 -5.00 2.74
CA ILE A 176 -8.18 -3.62 2.78
C ILE A 176 -9.61 -3.55 3.31
N SER A 177 -10.48 -4.46 2.88
CA SER A 177 -11.87 -4.50 3.36
C SER A 177 -11.94 -4.65 4.88
N HIS A 178 -11.06 -5.47 5.47
CA HIS A 178 -10.98 -5.62 6.92
C HIS A 178 -10.38 -4.38 7.60
N GLY A 179 -9.31 -3.80 7.02
CA GLY A 179 -8.66 -2.58 7.51
C GLY A 179 -9.49 -1.29 7.34
N ARG A 180 -10.53 -1.31 6.50
CA ARG A 180 -11.40 -0.17 6.17
C ARG A 180 -12.01 0.46 7.41
N ASN A 181 -12.54 -0.34 8.33
CA ASN A 181 -13.20 0.17 9.54
C ASN A 181 -12.23 1.02 10.38
N LYS A 182 -10.95 0.62 10.44
CA LYS A 182 -9.90 1.37 11.13
C LYS A 182 -9.60 2.70 10.44
N LEU A 183 -9.61 2.74 9.11
CA LEU A 183 -9.44 3.99 8.35
C LEU A 183 -10.61 4.95 8.59
N LEU A 184 -11.85 4.44 8.59
CA LEU A 184 -13.04 5.24 8.89
C LEU A 184 -13.03 5.78 10.32
N GLU A 185 -12.56 4.98 11.28
CA GLU A 185 -12.39 5.43 12.66
C GLU A 185 -11.36 6.56 12.76
N LEU A 186 -10.24 6.46 12.02
CA LEU A 186 -9.22 7.52 11.97
C LEU A 186 -9.77 8.81 11.35
N THR A 187 -10.57 8.71 10.28
CA THR A 187 -11.18 9.89 9.66
C THR A 187 -12.26 10.52 10.54
N GLY A 188 -13.05 9.71 11.26
CA GLY A 188 -14.05 10.21 12.21
C GLY A 188 -13.42 10.93 13.41
N LYS A 189 -12.28 10.46 13.93
CA LYS A 189 -11.56 11.16 15.01
C LYS A 189 -11.01 12.52 14.60
N SER A 190 -10.65 12.68 13.33
CA SER A 190 -10.22 13.98 12.78
C SER A 190 -11.34 15.03 12.77
N HIS A 191 -12.60 14.59 12.81
CA HIS A 191 -13.75 15.48 12.85
C HIS A 191 -14.10 15.94 14.27
N SER A 192 -13.96 15.06 15.27
CA SER A 192 -14.29 15.36 16.67
C SER A 192 -13.24 16.17 17.41
N GLU A 193 -11.97 16.08 17.01
CA GLU A 193 -10.86 16.78 17.65
C GLU A 193 -10.26 17.82 16.71
N GLU A 194 -10.54 19.10 16.95
CA GLU A 194 -10.01 20.28 16.23
C GLU A 194 -8.47 20.32 16.12
N LEU A 195 -7.78 19.52 16.95
CA LEU A 195 -6.32 19.38 17.00
C LEU A 195 -5.73 18.52 15.87
N TRP A 196 -6.55 17.70 15.20
CA TRP A 196 -6.11 16.81 14.12
C TRP A 196 -6.32 17.48 12.76
N SER A 197 -5.23 17.95 12.14
CA SER A 197 -5.27 18.41 10.76
C SER A 197 -5.65 17.25 9.82
N SER A 198 -6.61 17.47 8.92
CA SER A 198 -7.08 16.51 7.91
C SER A 198 -5.93 15.86 7.12
N VAL A 199 -4.84 16.61 6.92
CA VAL A 199 -3.64 16.13 6.22
C VAL A 199 -2.86 15.11 7.06
N ARG A 200 -2.78 15.28 8.39
CA ARG A 200 -2.14 14.30 9.30
C ARG A 200 -2.89 12.98 9.26
N CYS A 201 -4.21 13.04 9.32
CA CYS A 201 -5.06 11.85 9.21
C CYS A 201 -4.82 11.15 7.86
N ALA A 202 -4.71 11.90 6.77
CA ALA A 202 -4.40 11.33 5.46
C ALA A 202 -3.05 10.60 5.41
N PHE A 203 -1.99 11.18 5.99
CA PHE A 203 -0.68 10.51 6.07
C PHE A 203 -0.71 9.26 6.96
N ILE A 204 -1.37 9.31 8.12
CA ILE A 204 -1.45 8.16 9.04
C ILE A 204 -2.27 7.02 8.43
N GLY A 205 -3.38 7.35 7.77
CA GLY A 205 -4.19 6.38 7.02
C GLY A 205 -3.42 5.76 5.87
N ALA A 206 -2.70 6.58 5.07
CA ALA A 206 -1.88 6.10 3.97
C ALA A 206 -0.72 5.21 4.44
N LEU A 207 -0.12 5.55 5.59
CA LEU A 207 0.91 4.75 6.22
C LEU A 207 0.36 3.41 6.69
N THR A 208 -0.84 3.38 7.28
CA THR A 208 -1.53 2.14 7.68
C THR A 208 -1.75 1.22 6.48
N LEU A 209 -2.27 1.74 5.38
CA LEU A 209 -2.46 0.97 4.14
C LEU A 209 -1.13 0.47 3.56
N TYR A 210 -0.11 1.32 3.56
CA TYR A 210 1.20 0.97 3.03
C TYR A 210 1.86 -0.14 3.85
N TYR A 211 1.71 -0.12 5.18
CA TYR A 211 2.13 -1.23 6.05
C TYR A 211 1.38 -2.54 5.78
N TYR A 212 0.07 -2.49 5.56
CA TYR A 212 -0.68 -3.68 5.15
C TYR A 212 -0.16 -4.23 3.83
N PHE A 213 0.19 -3.36 2.86
CA PHE A 213 0.71 -3.77 1.56
C PHE A 213 2.06 -4.47 1.70
N ILE A 214 2.98 -3.89 2.46
CA ILE A 214 4.31 -4.47 2.67
C ILE A 214 4.22 -5.77 3.46
N GLY A 215 3.38 -5.83 4.50
CA GLY A 215 3.19 -7.06 5.26
C GLY A 215 2.67 -8.19 4.38
N PHE A 216 1.67 -7.91 3.54
CA PHE A 216 1.15 -8.86 2.56
C PHE A 216 2.23 -9.30 1.55
N PHE A 217 2.95 -8.35 0.97
CA PHE A 217 4.04 -8.64 0.02
C PHE A 217 5.18 -9.44 0.67
N GLY A 218 5.55 -9.13 1.90
CA GLY A 218 6.59 -9.82 2.66
C GLY A 218 6.23 -11.28 2.95
N ILE A 219 4.98 -11.56 3.33
CA ILE A 219 4.49 -12.94 3.50
C ILE A 219 4.59 -13.71 2.18
N LEU A 220 4.18 -13.10 1.07
CA LEU A 220 4.29 -13.74 -0.25
C LEU A 220 5.74 -14.01 -0.65
N ALA A 221 6.64 -13.05 -0.43
CA ALA A 221 8.06 -13.23 -0.68
C ALA A 221 8.62 -14.39 0.17
N ALA A 222 8.24 -14.49 1.45
CA ALA A 222 8.64 -15.60 2.32
C ALA A 222 8.11 -16.95 1.84
N ILE A 223 6.85 -17.03 1.40
CA ILE A 223 6.27 -18.25 0.81
C ILE A 223 7.03 -18.62 -0.47
N ALA A 224 7.32 -17.67 -1.35
CA ALA A 224 8.07 -17.92 -2.57
C ALA A 224 9.49 -18.46 -2.26
N ILE A 225 10.20 -17.86 -1.31
CA ILE A 225 11.52 -18.30 -0.88
C ILE A 225 11.49 -19.72 -0.30
N THR A 226 10.54 -20.02 0.60
CA THR A 226 10.40 -21.35 1.19
C THR A 226 10.06 -22.43 0.16
N LEU A 227 9.22 -22.12 -0.82
CA LEU A 227 8.91 -23.04 -1.93
C LEU A 227 10.13 -23.31 -2.81
N VAL A 228 10.94 -22.29 -3.11
CA VAL A 228 12.20 -22.43 -3.85
C VAL A 228 13.21 -23.26 -3.06
N TRP A 229 13.33 -23.03 -1.76
CA TRP A 229 14.20 -23.81 -0.88
C TRP A 229 13.81 -25.30 -0.85
N GLN A 230 12.52 -25.60 -0.69
CA GLN A 230 12.01 -26.98 -0.73
C GLN A 230 12.19 -27.66 -2.09
N ARG A 231 12.25 -26.88 -3.18
CA ARG A 231 12.56 -27.41 -4.51
C ARG A 231 14.03 -27.80 -4.59
N HIS A 232 14.94 -26.98 -4.07
CA HIS A 232 16.38 -27.29 -4.04
C HIS A 232 16.70 -28.51 -3.17
N THR A 233 16.10 -28.65 -1.98
CA THR A 233 16.37 -29.82 -1.11
C THR A 233 15.83 -31.14 -1.68
N ARG A 234 14.79 -31.11 -2.53
CA ARG A 234 14.27 -32.29 -3.23
C ARG A 234 15.16 -32.79 -4.38
N PHE A 235 16.13 -32.01 -4.85
CA PHE A 235 17.10 -32.45 -5.87
C PHE A 235 18.39 -33.04 -5.27
N PHE A 236 18.55 -32.99 -3.94
CA PHE A 236 19.70 -33.57 -3.23
C PHE A 236 19.37 -34.85 -2.47
N HIS A 237 18.23 -35.50 -2.78
CA HIS A 237 17.86 -36.81 -2.30
C HIS A 237 17.57 -37.77 -3.45
#